data_AF-A0A7S1H7F7-F1
#
_entry.id   AF-A0A7S1H7F7-F1
#
_cell.length_a   1.000
_cell.length_b   1.000
_cell.length_c   1.000
_cell.angle_alpha   90.00
_cell.angle_beta   90.00
_cell.angle_gamma   90.00
#
_symmetry.space_group_name_H-M   'P 1'
#
loop_
_entity.id
_entity.type
_entity.pdbx_description
1 polymer ?
#
loop_
_entity_poly.entity_id
_entity_poly.type
_entity_poly.pdbx_seq_one_letter_code
_entity_poly.pdbx_strand_id
1 'polypeptide(L)'
;VSKPELPSPDAFRANLERRLKGRLAIDAMEADSGKVILLRTRGGTVMVGLIDAPLPKGTVDDLCPSTWYWPKACEVTAAHRAHAVVSVLGTDLDRLDAHLLQTDAVAALMDANALGSYWGASLHPKESFLALS
;
A
#
# COMPACT_ATOMS: atom_id res chain seq x y z
N VAL A 1 -12.82 4.62 18.03
CA VAL A 1 -11.71 4.45 17.04
C VAL A 1 -12.17 3.40 16.05
N SER A 2 -12.17 3.68 14.74
CA SER A 2 -12.65 2.71 13.75
C SER A 2 -11.71 1.51 13.68
N LYS A 3 -12.27 0.34 13.39
CA LYS A 3 -11.49 -0.88 13.13
C LYS A 3 -10.65 -0.67 11.85
N PRO A 4 -9.39 -1.14 11.81
CA PRO A 4 -8.62 -1.13 10.57
C PRO A 4 -9.25 -2.10 9.57
N GLU A 5 -9.50 -1.61 8.36
CA GLU A 5 -10.16 -2.36 7.28
C GLU A 5 -9.48 -2.00 5.96
N LEU A 6 -9.35 -2.98 5.07
CA LEU A 6 -9.01 -2.70 3.67
C LEU A 6 -10.18 -1.97 3.01
N PRO A 7 -9.92 -1.14 1.97
CA PRO A 7 -11.00 -0.69 1.11
C PRO A 7 -11.78 -1.89 0.54
N SER A 8 -13.04 -1.67 0.15
CA SER A 8 -13.77 -2.70 -0.58
C SER A 8 -13.00 -3.11 -1.84
N PRO A 9 -13.11 -4.37 -2.29
CA PRO A 9 -12.42 -4.81 -3.49
C PRO A 9 -12.71 -3.90 -4.69
N ASP A 10 -13.97 -3.49 -4.88
CA ASP A 10 -14.36 -2.58 -5.97
C ASP A 10 -13.73 -1.20 -5.84
N ALA A 11 -13.64 -0.64 -4.64
CA ALA A 11 -12.98 0.64 -4.41
C ALA A 11 -11.47 0.55 -4.68
N PHE A 12 -10.82 -0.54 -4.25
CA PHE A 12 -9.41 -0.79 -4.53
C PHE A 12 -9.15 -0.94 -6.04
N ARG A 13 -9.96 -1.74 -6.73
CA ARG A 13 -9.93 -1.89 -8.18
C ARG A 13 -10.05 -0.54 -8.89
N ALA A 14 -11.09 0.23 -8.57
CA ALA A 14 -11.32 1.53 -9.22
C ALA A 14 -10.17 2.52 -8.97
N ASN A 15 -9.61 2.54 -7.76
CA ASN A 15 -8.45 3.37 -7.45
C ASN A 15 -7.21 2.94 -8.23
N LEU A 16 -6.97 1.63 -8.35
CA LEU A 16 -5.83 1.10 -9.09
C LEU A 16 -5.97 1.35 -10.60
N GLU A 17 -7.14 1.13 -11.19
CA GLU A 17 -7.40 1.40 -12.61
C GLU A 17 -7.14 2.88 -12.97
N ARG A 18 -7.58 3.80 -12.11
CA ARG A 18 -7.31 5.25 -12.26
C ARG A 18 -5.82 5.56 -12.29
N ARG A 19 -5.01 4.86 -11.48
CA ARG A 19 -3.55 5.06 -11.39
C ARG A 19 -2.81 4.39 -12.54
N LEU A 20 -3.26 3.21 -12.95
CA LEU A 20 -2.72 2.50 -14.12
C LEU A 20 -2.92 3.29 -15.41
N LYS A 21 -3.98 4.10 -15.53
CA LYS A 21 -4.26 4.93 -16.73
C LYS A 21 -4.22 4.11 -18.03
N GLY A 22 -4.67 2.86 -17.97
CA GLY A 22 -4.67 1.93 -19.10
C GLY A 22 -3.33 1.24 -19.42
N ARG A 23 -2.25 1.50 -18.65
CA ARG A 23 -0.95 0.81 -18.84
C ARG A 23 -1.05 -0.71 -18.66
N LEU A 24 -1.90 -1.15 -17.73
CA LEU A 24 -2.16 -2.56 -17.46
C LEU A 24 -3.65 -2.78 -17.26
N ALA A 25 -4.15 -3.90 -17.78
CA ALA A 25 -5.52 -4.35 -17.54
C ALA A 25 -5.59 -5.21 -16.28
N ILE A 26 -6.68 -5.07 -15.54
CA ILE A 26 -6.98 -5.90 -14.36
C ILE A 26 -7.97 -6.99 -14.79
N ASP A 27 -7.47 -8.22 -14.90
CA ASP A 27 -8.23 -9.34 -15.45
C ASP A 27 -9.19 -9.95 -14.43
N ALA A 28 -8.77 -10.05 -13.16
CA ALA A 28 -9.58 -10.66 -12.11
C ALA A 28 -9.22 -10.12 -10.74
N MET A 29 -10.13 -10.27 -9.79
CA MET A 29 -9.91 -9.92 -8.39
C MET A 29 -10.68 -10.89 -7.50
N GLU A 30 -9.99 -11.37 -6.47
CA GLU A 30 -10.52 -12.23 -5.43
C GLU A 30 -10.24 -11.54 -4.09
N ALA A 31 -11.17 -11.64 -3.15
CA ALA A 31 -10.99 -11.09 -1.82
C ALA A 31 -11.52 -12.08 -0.78
N ASP A 32 -10.82 -12.20 0.33
CA ASP A 32 -11.24 -13.02 1.46
C ASP A 32 -11.47 -12.13 2.68
N SER A 33 -12.73 -12.06 3.12
CA SER A 33 -13.15 -11.55 4.43
C SER A 33 -12.58 -10.18 4.82
N GLY A 34 -12.27 -9.32 3.84
CA GLY A 34 -11.64 -8.01 4.06
C GLY A 34 -10.18 -8.05 4.55
N LYS A 35 -9.55 -9.24 4.57
CA LYS A 35 -8.17 -9.43 5.03
C LYS A 35 -7.17 -9.58 3.90
N VAL A 36 -7.57 -10.19 2.80
CA VAL A 36 -6.70 -10.41 1.65
C VAL A 36 -7.43 -9.99 0.39
N ILE A 37 -6.73 -9.26 -0.49
CA ILE A 37 -7.15 -9.00 -1.86
C ILE A 37 -6.06 -9.53 -2.78
N LEU A 38 -6.45 -10.39 -3.73
CA LEU A 38 -5.61 -10.84 -4.83
C LEU A 38 -6.16 -10.24 -6.11
N LEU A 39 -5.34 -9.48 -6.81
CA LEU A 39 -5.72 -8.79 -8.03
C LEU A 39 -4.78 -9.23 -9.15
N ARG A 40 -5.34 -9.92 -10.13
CA ARG A 40 -4.60 -10.41 -11.30
C ARG A 40 -4.60 -9.35 -12.39
N THR A 41 -3.42 -9.07 -12.90
CA THR A 41 -3.18 -8.27 -14.10
C THR A 41 -2.49 -9.15 -15.13
N ARG A 42 -2.48 -8.71 -16.39
CA ARG A 42 -1.72 -9.39 -17.44
C ARG A 42 -0.23 -9.54 -17.07
N GLY A 43 0.29 -8.61 -16.26
CA GLY A 43 1.67 -8.55 -15.83
C GLY A 43 1.97 -9.25 -14.50
N GLY A 44 1.02 -9.93 -13.86
CA GLY A 44 1.23 -10.59 -12.56
C GLY A 44 0.14 -10.33 -11.53
N THR A 45 0.34 -10.84 -10.31
CA THR A 45 -0.65 -10.78 -9.23
C THR A 45 -0.23 -9.79 -8.15
N VAL A 46 -1.05 -8.76 -7.92
CA VAL A 46 -0.95 -7.89 -6.75
C VAL A 46 -1.65 -8.57 -5.58
N MET A 47 -0.91 -8.85 -4.51
CA MET A 47 -1.45 -9.29 -3.23
C MET A 47 -1.44 -8.14 -2.24
N VAL A 48 -2.59 -7.89 -1.61
CA VAL A 48 -2.74 -6.98 -0.46
C VAL A 48 -3.21 -7.79 0.73
N GLY A 49 -2.44 -7.78 1.81
CA GLY A 49 -2.80 -8.45 3.07
C GLY A 49 -2.90 -7.45 4.22
N LEU A 50 -4.01 -7.47 4.96
CA LEU A 50 -4.18 -6.72 6.19
C LEU A 50 -3.71 -7.55 7.38
N ILE A 51 -2.76 -6.98 8.11
CA ILE A 51 -2.32 -7.49 9.40
C ILE A 51 -2.96 -6.60 10.46
N ASP A 52 -3.92 -7.16 11.21
CA ASP A 52 -4.62 -6.50 12.33
C ASP A 52 -3.73 -6.48 13.58
N ALA A 53 -2.53 -5.93 13.42
CA ALA A 53 -1.55 -5.70 14.46
C ALA A 53 -0.63 -4.54 14.05
N PRO A 54 -0.13 -3.74 15.01
CA PRO A 54 0.89 -2.76 14.71
C PRO A 54 2.15 -3.45 14.19
N LEU A 55 2.98 -2.70 13.46
CA LEU A 55 4.33 -3.14 13.14
C LEU A 55 5.13 -3.36 14.43
N PRO A 56 6.08 -4.31 14.44
CA PRO A 56 6.97 -4.49 15.57
C PRO A 56 7.70 -3.20 15.94
N LYS A 57 7.93 -3.00 17.24
CA LYS A 57 8.75 -1.88 17.74
C LYS A 57 10.15 -1.93 17.10
N GLY A 58 10.69 -0.77 16.74
CA GLY A 58 11.90 -0.58 15.95
C GLY A 58 11.68 -0.54 14.44
N THR A 59 10.48 -0.87 13.92
CA THR A 59 10.29 -0.94 12.45
C THR A 59 10.14 0.45 11.82
N VAL A 60 9.34 1.33 12.44
CA VAL A 60 9.03 2.67 11.89
C VAL A 60 9.49 3.78 12.81
N ASP A 61 9.55 3.51 14.12
CA ASP A 61 10.09 4.41 15.14
C ASP A 61 11.57 4.71 14.94
N ASP A 62 12.36 3.71 14.52
CA ASP A 62 13.78 3.91 14.20
C ASP A 62 14.00 4.75 12.93
N LEU A 63 12.97 4.87 12.07
CA LEU A 63 13.01 5.69 10.85
C LEU A 63 12.65 7.16 11.12
N CYS A 64 11.99 7.47 12.23
CA CYS A 64 11.57 8.84 12.53
C CYS A 64 12.71 9.86 12.52
N PRO A 65 13.89 9.60 13.12
CA PRO A 65 14.99 10.59 13.13
C PRO A 65 15.47 10.93 11.72
N SER A 66 15.46 9.96 10.80
CA SER A 66 15.80 10.16 9.39
C SER A 66 14.66 10.77 8.56
N THR A 67 13.44 10.84 9.10
CA THR A 67 12.24 11.37 8.42
C THR A 67 12.03 12.86 8.72
N TRP A 68 13.08 13.67 8.49
CA TRP A 68 13.08 15.11 8.83
C TRP A 68 12.02 15.93 8.09
N TYR A 69 11.58 15.48 6.91
CA TYR A 69 10.54 16.13 6.10
C TYR A 69 9.11 15.84 6.59
N TRP A 70 8.94 14.93 7.55
CA TRP A 70 7.66 14.65 8.20
C TRP A 70 7.81 14.81 9.73
N PRO A 71 7.76 16.06 10.25
CA PRO A 71 8.09 16.34 11.65
C PRO A 71 7.26 15.57 12.69
N LYS A 72 6.04 15.16 12.31
CA LYS A 72 5.11 14.40 13.16
C LYS A 72 5.10 12.90 12.86
N ALA A 73 6.04 12.37 12.08
CA ALA A 73 6.08 10.96 11.67
C ALA A 73 5.94 10.00 12.87
N CYS A 74 6.69 10.24 13.95
CA CYS A 74 6.65 9.39 15.13
C CYS A 74 5.33 9.48 15.90
N GLU A 75 4.76 10.68 16.04
CA GLU A 75 3.47 10.88 16.71
C GLU A 75 2.34 10.19 15.94
N VAL A 76 2.29 10.40 14.62
CA VAL A 76 1.23 9.87 13.74
C VAL A 76 1.35 8.35 13.62
N THR A 77 2.55 7.84 13.39
CA THR A 77 2.73 6.38 13.23
C THR A 77 2.60 5.66 14.56
N ALA A 78 2.97 6.21 15.71
CA ALA A 78 2.79 5.52 17.01
C ALA A 78 1.33 5.12 17.32
N ALA A 79 0.35 5.82 16.74
CA ALA A 79 -1.07 5.52 16.92
C ALA A 79 -1.58 4.39 16.03
N HIS A 80 -0.81 3.89 15.05
CA HIS A 80 -1.26 2.83 14.16
C HIS A 80 -1.56 1.53 14.93
N ARG A 81 -2.51 0.75 14.40
CA ARG A 81 -2.98 -0.50 15.02
C ARG A 81 -2.94 -1.69 14.07
N ALA A 82 -2.75 -1.42 12.78
CA ALA A 82 -2.70 -2.40 11.71
C ALA A 82 -1.83 -1.87 10.58
N HIS A 83 -1.44 -2.76 9.68
CA HIS A 83 -0.74 -2.40 8.46
C HIS A 83 -1.17 -3.31 7.31
N ALA A 84 -1.10 -2.77 6.09
CA ALA A 84 -1.28 -3.54 4.87
C ALA A 84 0.09 -3.88 4.26
N VAL A 85 0.27 -5.12 3.84
CA VAL A 85 1.44 -5.59 3.08
C VAL A 85 1.02 -5.72 1.62
N VAL A 86 1.81 -5.12 0.72
CA VAL A 86 1.57 -5.16 -0.72
C VAL A 86 2.74 -5.85 -1.40
N SER A 87 2.46 -6.81 -2.27
CA SER A 87 3.47 -7.53 -3.04
C SER A 87 2.99 -7.84 -4.45
N VAL A 88 3.92 -7.84 -5.41
CA VAL A 88 3.67 -8.31 -6.78
C VAL A 88 4.30 -9.69 -6.91
N LEU A 89 3.48 -10.69 -7.25
CA LEU A 89 3.84 -12.10 -7.30
C LEU A 89 3.63 -12.64 -8.72
N GLY A 90 4.45 -13.61 -9.13
CA GLY A 90 4.29 -14.33 -10.39
C GLY A 90 4.19 -13.40 -11.60
N THR A 91 5.05 -12.38 -11.65
CA THR A 91 5.07 -11.36 -12.70
C THR A 91 6.05 -11.71 -13.80
N ASP A 92 5.65 -11.44 -15.04
CA ASP A 92 6.50 -11.45 -16.24
C ASP A 92 6.95 -10.04 -16.67
N LEU A 93 6.53 -9.01 -15.93
CA LEU A 93 7.00 -7.65 -16.11
C LEU A 93 8.50 -7.57 -15.78
N ASP A 94 9.17 -6.60 -16.39
CA ASP A 94 10.51 -6.27 -15.94
C ASP A 94 10.48 -5.70 -14.52
N ARG A 95 11.67 -5.58 -13.92
CA ARG A 95 11.80 -5.14 -12.53
C ARG A 95 11.24 -3.72 -12.31
N LEU A 96 11.38 -2.83 -13.29
CA LEU A 96 10.90 -1.46 -13.17
C LEU A 96 9.38 -1.44 -13.19
N ASP A 97 8.76 -2.09 -14.17
CA ASP A 97 7.31 -2.16 -14.33
C ASP A 97 6.63 -2.87 -13.16
N ALA A 98 7.24 -3.93 -12.62
CA ALA A 98 6.74 -4.60 -11.42
C ALA A 98 6.75 -3.67 -10.19
N HIS A 99 7.81 -2.86 -10.02
CA HIS A 99 7.88 -1.88 -8.92
C HIS A 99 6.92 -0.70 -9.13
N LEU A 100 6.70 -0.27 -10.38
CA LEU A 100 5.68 0.73 -10.70
C LEU A 100 4.28 0.21 -10.37
N LEU A 101 3.94 -1.01 -10.76
CA LEU A 101 2.68 -1.67 -10.39
C LEU A 101 2.51 -1.76 -8.87
N GLN A 102 3.57 -2.13 -8.14
CA GLN A 102 3.53 -2.17 -6.68
C GLN A 102 3.28 -0.78 -6.08
N THR A 103 3.93 0.25 -6.63
CA THR A 103 3.75 1.65 -6.21
C THR A 103 2.33 2.14 -6.46
N ASP A 104 1.78 1.86 -7.65
CA ASP A 104 0.39 2.16 -8.01
C ASP A 104 -0.59 1.48 -7.05
N ALA A 105 -0.34 0.22 -6.69
CA ALA A 105 -1.16 -0.54 -5.75
C ALA A 105 -1.11 0.04 -4.32
N VAL A 106 0.08 0.41 -3.82
CA VAL A 106 0.20 1.08 -2.52
C VAL A 106 -0.55 2.41 -2.55
N ALA A 107 -0.40 3.19 -3.63
CA ALA A 107 -1.06 4.49 -3.75
C ALA A 107 -2.58 4.36 -3.85
N ALA A 108 -3.10 3.31 -4.48
CA ALA A 108 -4.53 2.99 -4.51
C ALA A 108 -5.12 2.68 -3.12
N LEU A 109 -4.31 2.12 -2.20
CA LEU A 109 -4.68 1.95 -0.78
C LEU A 109 -4.58 3.26 0.01
N MET A 110 -3.61 4.12 -0.32
CA MET A 110 -3.45 5.43 0.32
C MET A 110 -4.66 6.34 0.09
N ASP A 111 -5.27 6.29 -1.10
CA ASP A 111 -6.49 7.03 -1.43
C ASP A 111 -7.68 6.72 -0.48
N ALA A 112 -7.63 5.60 0.27
CA ALA A 112 -8.56 5.29 1.35
C ALA A 112 -8.13 5.95 2.68
N ASN A 113 -7.79 5.14 3.71
CA ASN A 113 -7.60 5.61 5.09
C ASN A 113 -6.21 5.30 5.69
N ALA A 114 -5.19 5.16 4.84
CA ALA A 114 -3.83 4.90 5.33
C ALA A 114 -3.18 6.18 5.89
N LEU A 115 -2.35 6.02 6.93
CA LEU A 115 -1.60 7.13 7.55
C LEU A 115 -0.34 7.51 6.74
N GLY A 116 0.28 6.53 6.10
CA GLY A 116 1.53 6.67 5.38
C GLY A 116 2.07 5.31 4.93
N SER A 117 3.14 5.33 4.14
CA SER A 117 3.83 4.13 3.65
C SER A 117 5.20 4.01 4.30
N TYR A 118 5.64 2.76 4.48
CA TYR A 118 7.05 2.47 4.75
C TYR A 118 7.55 1.45 3.72
N TRP A 119 8.77 1.65 3.25
CA TRP A 119 9.43 0.72 2.33
C TRP A 119 10.93 0.76 2.60
N GLY A 120 11.47 -0.34 3.14
CA GLY A 120 12.89 -0.42 3.50
C GLY A 120 13.21 0.64 4.54
N ALA A 121 14.09 1.59 4.21
CA ALA A 121 14.51 2.68 5.08
C ALA A 121 13.71 3.99 4.90
N SER A 122 12.65 3.97 4.08
CA SER A 122 11.87 5.16 3.74
C SER A 122 10.50 5.13 4.41
N LEU A 123 10.12 6.24 5.05
CA LEU A 123 8.83 6.45 5.69
C LEU A 123 8.20 7.73 5.10
N HIS A 124 7.00 7.64 4.54
CA HIS A 124 6.36 8.77 3.87
C HIS A 124 4.93 9.01 4.38
N PRO A 125 4.53 10.26 4.62
CA PRO A 125 3.12 10.58 4.85
C PRO A 125 2.32 10.29 3.58
N LYS A 126 1.02 10.00 3.75
CA LYS A 126 0.08 9.76 2.66
C LYS A 126 0.23 10.78 1.53
N GLU A 127 0.21 12.07 1.85
CA GLU A 127 0.22 13.15 0.87
C GLU A 127 1.53 13.16 0.05
N SER A 128 2.68 12.96 0.68
CA SER A 128 3.96 12.91 -0.02
C SER A 128 4.09 11.67 -0.90
N PHE A 129 3.61 10.51 -0.43
CA PHE A 129 3.62 9.31 -1.25
C PHE A 129 2.72 9.47 -2.48
N LEU A 130 1.52 10.04 -2.30
CA LEU A 130 0.59 10.29 -3.39
C LEU A 130 1.10 11.32 -4.41
N ALA A 131 1.88 12.31 -3.97
CA ALA A 131 2.46 13.31 -4.88
C ALA A 131 3.61 12.74 -5.76
N LEU A 132 4.19 11.60 -5.37
CA LEU A 132 5.32 10.96 -6.04
C LEU A 132 4.94 9.69 -6.80
N SER A 133 3.66 9.27 -6.73
CA SER A 133 3.12 8.05 -7.36
C SER A 133 2.20 8.33 -8.54
#